data_AF-A0A968A0V1-F1
#
_entry.id   AF-A0A968A0V1-F1
#
_cell.length_a   1.000
_cell.length_b   1.000
_cell.length_c   1.000
_cell.angle_alpha   90.00
_cell.angle_beta   90.00
_cell.angle_gamma   90.00
#
_symmetry.space_group_name_H-M   'P 1'
#
loop_
_entity.id
_entity.type
_entity.pdbx_description
1 polymer ?
#
loop_
_entity_poly.entity_id
_entity_poly.type
_entity_poly.pdbx_seq_one_letter_code
_entity_poly.pdbx_strand_id
1 'polypeptide(L)'
;VNNFFNQVEYIEDIYHWGQKDYWATPVEFLVTFGGDCEDYTIAKYFTLKAMGVEEEKLNLTYVKALNYNVHHMVLTYYSTPGSEPLVLDNIETDIRPASQRSDLLPIYSFNGTGLWLAKERGRGKFTGSSSRLQRWQDLMSRISAGNI
;
A
#
# COMPACT_ATOMS: atom_id res chain seq x y z
N VAL A 1 1.85 10.08 -10.17
CA VAL A 1 2.25 9.12 -9.12
C VAL A 1 1.95 7.68 -9.52
N ASN A 2 0.68 7.25 -9.67
CA ASN A 2 0.36 5.85 -10.00
C ASN A 2 1.08 5.33 -11.26
N ASN A 3 0.91 6.03 -12.39
CA ASN A 3 1.55 5.68 -13.66
C ASN A 3 3.08 5.76 -13.63
N PHE A 4 3.67 6.52 -12.72
CA PHE A 4 5.12 6.66 -12.61
C PHE A 4 5.71 5.41 -11.95
N PHE A 5 5.19 5.04 -10.78
CA PHE A 5 5.67 3.85 -10.07
C PHE A 5 5.33 2.55 -10.78
N ASN A 6 4.21 2.49 -11.53
CA ASN A 6 3.87 1.31 -12.34
C ASN A 6 4.81 1.07 -13.55
N GLN A 7 5.89 1.85 -13.71
CA GLN A 7 6.96 1.59 -14.68
C GLN A 7 8.12 0.78 -14.07
N VAL A 8 8.18 0.68 -12.74
CA VAL A 8 9.17 -0.14 -12.04
C VAL A 8 8.93 -1.61 -12.35
N GLU A 9 9.97 -2.45 -12.32
CA GLU A 9 9.83 -3.89 -12.53
C GLU A 9 9.21 -4.57 -11.30
N TYR A 10 8.30 -5.53 -11.53
CA TYR A 10 7.79 -6.37 -10.43
C TYR A 10 8.77 -7.50 -10.16
N ILE A 11 9.33 -7.54 -8.95
CA ILE A 11 10.29 -8.57 -8.52
C ILE A 11 9.91 -9.00 -7.10
N GLU A 12 9.62 -10.30 -6.91
CA GLU A 12 9.32 -10.81 -5.57
C GLU A 12 10.53 -10.68 -4.64
N ASP A 13 10.27 -10.39 -3.37
CA ASP A 13 11.31 -10.12 -2.36
C ASP A 13 12.32 -11.25 -2.18
N ILE A 14 11.90 -12.50 -2.40
CA ILE A 14 12.80 -13.64 -2.26
C ILE A 14 13.92 -13.60 -3.31
N TYR A 15 13.64 -13.06 -4.49
CA TYR A 15 14.63 -12.90 -5.55
C TYR A 15 15.37 -11.57 -5.45
N HIS A 16 14.69 -10.52 -5.00
CA HIS A 16 15.25 -9.17 -4.92
C HIS A 16 16.11 -8.96 -3.66
N TRP A 17 15.56 -9.29 -2.49
CA TRP A 17 16.16 -9.01 -1.18
C TRP A 17 16.66 -10.27 -0.45
N GLY A 18 16.40 -11.46 -1.01
CA GLY A 18 16.71 -12.74 -0.34
C GLY A 18 15.87 -12.99 0.92
N GLN A 19 14.75 -12.26 1.06
CA GLN A 19 13.85 -12.30 2.20
C GLN A 19 12.43 -12.62 1.73
N LYS A 20 11.63 -13.28 2.56
CA LYS A 20 10.31 -13.73 2.13
C LYS A 20 9.32 -12.58 1.86
N ASP A 21 9.49 -11.48 2.58
CA ASP A 21 8.60 -10.31 2.57
C ASP A 21 9.43 -9.20 3.26
N TYR A 22 9.80 -8.16 2.53
CA TYR A 22 10.70 -7.06 2.88
C TYR A 22 10.11 -5.77 2.31
N TRP A 23 9.65 -4.89 3.20
CA TRP A 23 9.03 -3.64 2.75
C TRP A 23 10.10 -2.62 2.40
N ALA A 24 10.37 -2.37 1.13
CA ALA A 24 11.34 -1.39 0.69
C ALA A 24 10.85 0.04 1.01
N THR A 25 11.80 0.89 1.40
CA THR A 25 11.61 2.35 1.43
C THR A 25 11.41 2.88 0.01
N PRO A 26 10.77 4.05 -0.15
CA PRO A 26 10.65 4.67 -1.48
C PRO A 26 12.00 4.90 -2.18
N VAL A 27 13.08 5.08 -1.41
CA VAL A 27 14.44 5.25 -1.96
C VAL A 27 14.98 3.92 -2.45
N GLU A 28 14.96 2.87 -1.62
CA GLU A 28 15.40 1.52 -2.01
C GLU A 28 14.66 1.05 -3.28
N PHE A 29 13.33 1.16 -3.28
CA PHE A 29 12.48 0.77 -4.42
C PHE A 29 12.86 1.48 -5.73
N LEU A 30 13.19 2.78 -5.66
CA LEU A 30 13.59 3.55 -6.84
C LEU A 30 15.03 3.30 -7.27
N VAL A 31 15.95 3.10 -6.33
CA VAL A 31 17.38 2.90 -6.61
C VAL A 31 17.62 1.55 -7.28
N THR A 32 16.94 0.49 -6.82
CA THR A 32 17.06 -0.84 -7.43
C THR A 32 16.15 -1.04 -8.63
N PHE A 33 15.16 -0.14 -8.81
CA PHE A 33 14.18 -0.19 -9.89
C PHE A 33 13.43 -1.53 -9.95
N GLY A 34 13.15 -2.10 -8.78
CA GLY A 34 12.37 -3.33 -8.62
C GLY A 34 11.72 -3.41 -7.25
N GLY A 35 10.63 -4.17 -7.15
CA GLY A 35 9.96 -4.46 -5.88
C GLY A 35 8.64 -5.20 -6.10
N ASP A 36 7.94 -5.54 -5.03
CA ASP A 36 6.67 -6.23 -5.08
C ASP A 36 5.51 -5.34 -4.55
N CYS A 37 4.32 -5.90 -4.33
CA CYS A 37 3.08 -5.12 -4.23
C CYS A 37 3.08 -4.05 -3.12
N GLU A 38 3.72 -4.33 -1.99
CA GLU A 38 3.88 -3.37 -0.90
C GLU A 38 4.70 -2.18 -1.30
N ASP A 39 5.79 -2.39 -2.03
CA ASP A 39 6.78 -1.37 -2.35
C ASP A 39 6.15 -0.30 -3.25
N TYR A 40 5.37 -0.73 -4.25
CA TYR A 40 4.56 0.18 -5.07
C TYR A 40 3.60 1.00 -4.20
N THR A 41 2.90 0.35 -3.27
CA THR A 41 1.91 1.00 -2.42
C THR A 41 2.56 2.02 -1.48
N ILE A 42 3.66 1.65 -0.83
CA ILE A 42 4.45 2.47 0.08
C ILE A 42 5.03 3.69 -0.65
N ALA A 43 5.64 3.48 -1.82
CA ALA A 43 6.23 4.55 -2.61
C ALA A 43 5.17 5.56 -3.09
N LYS A 44 4.01 5.08 -3.56
CA LYS A 44 2.86 5.93 -3.93
C LYS A 44 2.35 6.72 -2.72
N TYR A 45 2.21 6.07 -1.56
CA TYR A 45 1.72 6.70 -0.32
C TYR A 45 2.62 7.85 0.14
N PHE A 46 3.92 7.62 0.29
CA PHE A 46 4.84 8.66 0.73
C PHE A 46 4.97 9.79 -0.28
N THR A 47 4.94 9.49 -1.57
CA THR A 47 5.00 10.51 -2.63
C THR A 47 3.77 11.40 -2.60
N LEU A 48 2.56 10.84 -2.51
CA LEU A 48 1.33 11.64 -2.44
C LEU A 48 1.28 12.50 -1.17
N LYS A 49 1.75 11.96 -0.02
CA LYS A 49 1.91 12.76 1.20
C LYS A 49 2.89 13.92 1.03
N ALA A 50 4.05 13.67 0.42
CA ALA A 50 5.03 14.72 0.15
C ALA A 50 4.50 15.80 -0.82
N MET A 51 3.56 15.42 -1.70
CA MET A 51 2.84 16.34 -2.59
C MET A 51 1.68 17.08 -1.91
N GLY A 52 1.45 16.88 -0.61
CA GLY A 52 0.43 17.59 0.16
C GLY A 52 -0.94 16.92 0.22
N VAL A 53 -1.08 15.67 -0.23
CA VAL A 53 -2.32 14.91 0.01
C VAL A 53 -2.39 14.55 1.49
N GLU A 54 -3.50 14.93 2.14
CA GLU A 54 -3.75 14.64 3.56
C GLU A 54 -3.68 13.12 3.84
N GLU A 55 -2.97 12.73 4.90
CA GLU A 55 -2.80 11.33 5.28
C GLU A 55 -4.12 10.61 5.54
N GLU A 56 -5.12 11.31 6.10
CA GLU A 56 -6.45 10.75 6.40
C GLU A 56 -7.19 10.28 5.14
N LYS A 57 -6.75 10.72 3.96
CA LYS A 57 -7.30 10.34 2.66
C LYS A 57 -6.58 9.15 2.05
N LEU A 58 -5.50 8.65 2.64
CA LEU A 58 -4.62 7.65 2.05
C LEU A 58 -4.47 6.45 2.99
N ASN A 59 -4.84 5.26 2.51
CA ASN A 59 -4.64 4.02 3.26
C ASN A 59 -3.93 2.96 2.42
N LEU A 60 -2.88 2.36 2.99
CA LEU A 60 -2.33 1.10 2.52
C LEU A 60 -3.34 0.00 2.84
N THR A 61 -3.83 -0.71 1.83
CA THR A 61 -4.94 -1.65 1.96
C THR A 61 -4.48 -3.05 1.58
N TYR A 62 -4.43 -3.94 2.57
CA TYR A 62 -4.12 -5.34 2.38
C TYR A 62 -5.38 -6.08 1.93
N VAL A 63 -5.28 -6.78 0.81
CA VAL A 63 -6.39 -7.44 0.12
C VAL A 63 -6.01 -8.87 -0.25
N LYS A 64 -7.02 -9.66 -0.61
CA LYS A 64 -6.83 -10.89 -1.38
C LYS A 64 -7.20 -10.60 -2.84
N ALA A 65 -6.24 -10.75 -3.75
CA ALA A 65 -6.48 -10.64 -5.19
C ALA A 65 -7.09 -11.97 -5.67
N LEU A 66 -8.40 -11.97 -5.90
CA LEU A 66 -9.21 -13.18 -6.13
C LEU A 66 -8.84 -13.91 -7.42
N ASN A 67 -8.54 -13.16 -8.49
CA ASN A 67 -8.18 -13.74 -9.79
C ASN A 67 -6.87 -14.53 -9.75
N TYR A 68 -5.96 -14.16 -8.85
CA TYR A 68 -4.64 -14.79 -8.68
C TYR A 68 -4.59 -15.70 -7.44
N ASN A 69 -5.60 -15.60 -6.56
CA ASN A 69 -5.66 -16.28 -5.28
C ASN A 69 -4.43 -16.04 -4.38
N VAL A 70 -3.89 -14.82 -4.42
CA VAL A 70 -2.74 -14.39 -3.59
C VAL A 70 -3.11 -13.20 -2.72
N HIS A 71 -2.31 -12.97 -1.68
CA HIS A 71 -2.34 -11.71 -0.96
C HIS A 71 -1.70 -10.60 -1.79
N HIS A 72 -2.23 -9.39 -1.63
CA HIS A 72 -1.81 -8.22 -2.39
C HIS A 72 -1.98 -6.96 -1.55
N MET A 73 -1.27 -5.90 -1.90
CA MET A 73 -1.46 -4.59 -1.28
C MET A 73 -1.66 -3.50 -2.33
N VAL A 74 -2.63 -2.63 -2.07
CA VAL A 74 -2.98 -1.49 -2.92
C VAL A 74 -3.06 -0.22 -2.08
N LEU A 75 -2.90 0.93 -2.72
CA LEU A 75 -3.18 2.22 -2.09
C LEU A 75 -4.64 2.60 -2.35
N THR A 76 -5.41 2.89 -1.31
CA THR A 76 -6.75 3.47 -1.43
C THR A 76 -6.74 4.96 -1.13
N TYR A 77 -7.44 5.73 -1.96
CA TYR A 77 -7.62 7.17 -1.81
C TYR A 77 -9.09 7.51 -1.58
N TYR A 78 -9.38 8.25 -0.51
CA TYR A 78 -10.71 8.74 -0.16
C TYR A 78 -10.79 10.24 -0.45
N SER A 79 -11.71 10.66 -1.33
CA SER A 79 -11.92 12.09 -1.58
C SER A 79 -12.41 12.82 -0.32
N THR A 80 -13.26 12.14 0.45
CA THR A 80 -13.77 12.59 1.76
C THR A 80 -13.87 11.40 2.72
N PRO A 81 -13.81 11.63 4.04
CA PRO A 81 -13.97 10.53 5.01
C PRO A 81 -15.25 9.73 4.78
N GLY A 82 -15.11 8.42 4.56
CA GLY A 82 -16.23 7.51 4.33
C GLY A 82 -16.81 7.52 2.91
N SER A 83 -16.21 8.26 1.96
CA SER A 83 -16.52 8.09 0.54
C SER A 83 -16.12 6.70 0.06
N GLU A 84 -16.62 6.32 -1.11
CA GLU A 84 -16.01 5.21 -1.83
C GLU A 84 -14.55 5.57 -2.17
N PRO A 85 -13.58 4.67 -1.95
CA PRO A 85 -12.20 4.95 -2.32
C PRO A 85 -11.93 4.64 -3.79
N LEU A 86 -10.98 5.39 -4.35
CA LEU A 86 -10.27 5.01 -5.56
C LEU A 86 -9.12 4.06 -5.21
N VAL A 87 -8.88 3.07 -6.08
CA VAL A 87 -7.82 2.07 -5.90
C VAL A 87 -6.65 2.39 -6.84
N LEU A 88 -5.46 2.57 -6.27
CA LEU A 88 -4.20 2.73 -6.96
C LEU A 88 -3.41 1.44 -6.79
N ASP A 89 -3.23 0.71 -7.89
CA ASP A 89 -2.72 -0.66 -7.91
C ASP A 89 -1.58 -0.78 -8.95
N ASN A 90 -0.75 -1.81 -8.80
CA ASN A 90 0.31 -2.19 -9.74
C ASN A 90 -0.08 -3.37 -10.66
N ILE A 91 -1.11 -4.16 -10.32
CA ILE A 91 -1.64 -5.20 -11.21
C ILE A 91 -2.58 -4.59 -12.28
N GLU A 92 -3.59 -3.84 -11.84
CA GLU A 92 -4.47 -3.06 -12.70
C GLU A 92 -4.06 -1.59 -12.59
N THR A 93 -3.51 -1.03 -13.66
CA THR A 93 -2.91 0.30 -13.63
C THR A 93 -3.94 1.43 -13.71
N ASP A 94 -5.14 1.13 -14.22
CA ASP A 94 -6.24 2.08 -14.21
C ASP A 94 -6.73 2.35 -12.78
N ILE A 95 -6.82 3.62 -12.41
CA ILE A 95 -7.42 4.01 -11.13
C ILE A 95 -8.93 3.86 -11.25
N ARG A 96 -9.50 2.90 -10.50
CA ARG A 96 -10.95 2.63 -10.49
C ARG A 96 -11.54 2.73 -9.07
N PRO A 97 -12.83 3.06 -8.93
CA PRO A 97 -13.54 2.96 -7.66
C PRO A 97 -13.53 1.53 -7.12
N ALA A 98 -13.53 1.36 -5.80
CA ALA A 98 -13.50 0.05 -5.16
C ALA A 98 -14.66 -0.88 -5.57
N SER A 99 -15.86 -0.34 -5.84
CA SER A 99 -16.99 -1.13 -6.36
C SER A 99 -16.74 -1.75 -7.73
N GLN A 100 -15.82 -1.20 -8.51
CA GLN A 100 -15.41 -1.73 -9.82
C GLN A 100 -14.21 -2.69 -9.72
N ARG A 101 -13.65 -2.89 -8.52
CA ARG A 101 -12.54 -3.80 -8.24
C ARG A 101 -13.02 -5.05 -7.50
N SER A 102 -14.00 -5.73 -8.09
CA SER A 102 -14.56 -6.98 -7.54
C SER A 102 -13.55 -8.13 -7.46
N ASP A 103 -12.39 -7.97 -8.11
CA ASP A 103 -11.23 -8.85 -8.04
C ASP A 103 -10.44 -8.71 -6.73
N LEU A 104 -10.69 -7.68 -5.92
CA LEU A 104 -10.01 -7.43 -4.65
C LEU A 104 -10.96 -7.61 -3.46
N LEU A 105 -10.61 -8.52 -2.55
CA LEU A 105 -11.30 -8.68 -1.27
C LEU A 105 -10.50 -8.01 -0.15
N PRO A 106 -10.95 -6.87 0.41
CA PRO A 106 -10.21 -6.17 1.44
C PRO A 106 -10.19 -6.94 2.77
N ILE A 107 -9.01 -6.99 3.40
CA ILE A 107 -8.80 -7.67 4.70
C ILE A 107 -8.59 -6.63 5.80
N TYR A 108 -7.65 -5.69 5.61
CA TYR A 108 -7.44 -4.56 6.51
C TYR A 108 -6.79 -3.40 5.76
N SER A 109 -6.82 -2.22 6.37
CA SER A 109 -6.18 -1.01 5.85
C SER A 109 -5.52 -0.23 6.97
N PHE A 110 -4.46 0.49 6.68
CA PHE A 110 -3.74 1.31 7.65
C PHE A 110 -3.04 2.49 6.98
N ASN A 111 -2.62 3.45 7.78
CA ASN A 111 -1.77 4.56 7.34
C ASN A 111 -0.75 4.89 8.45
N GLY A 112 -0.13 6.06 8.39
CA GLY A 112 0.87 6.48 9.38
C GLY A 112 0.34 6.53 10.81
N THR A 113 -0.97 6.71 11.00
CA THR A 113 -1.61 6.99 12.29
C THR A 113 -2.53 5.87 12.78
N GLY A 114 -3.28 5.19 11.90
CA GLY A 114 -4.32 4.24 12.29
C GLY A 114 -4.30 2.90 11.54
N LEU A 115 -5.02 1.92 12.11
CA LEU A 115 -5.26 0.58 11.57
C LEU A 115 -6.75 0.22 11.68
N TRP A 116 -7.33 -0.24 10.57
CA TRP A 116 -8.75 -0.60 10.43
C TRP A 116 -8.90 -1.99 9.78
N LEU A 117 -9.56 -2.93 10.46
CA LEU A 117 -9.91 -4.24 9.88
C LEU A 117 -11.14 -4.12 8.98
N ALA A 118 -11.14 -4.70 7.78
CA ALA A 118 -12.31 -4.70 6.91
C ALA A 118 -13.49 -5.43 7.59
N LYS A 119 -14.71 -4.93 7.38
CA LYS A 119 -15.95 -5.65 7.65
C LYS A 119 -16.63 -5.96 6.32
N GLU A 120 -17.45 -7.00 6.28
CA GLU A 120 -18.29 -7.38 5.13
C GLU A 120 -19.20 -6.26 4.58
N ARG A 121 -19.33 -5.10 5.26
CA ARG A 121 -20.21 -3.98 4.87
C ARG A 121 -19.57 -2.59 4.97
N GLY A 122 -18.36 -2.43 4.45
CA GLY A 122 -17.85 -1.12 3.98
C GLY A 122 -17.33 -0.12 5.03
N ARG A 123 -17.41 -0.41 6.34
CA ARG A 123 -16.68 0.34 7.37
C ARG A 123 -15.79 -0.58 8.17
N GLY A 124 -14.48 -0.39 8.04
CA GLY A 124 -13.52 -1.13 8.84
C GLY A 124 -13.65 -0.81 10.33
N LYS A 125 -13.46 -1.80 11.20
CA LYS A 125 -13.38 -1.58 12.64
C LYS A 125 -12.00 -0.99 12.95
N PHE A 126 -11.94 0.22 13.52
CA PHE A 126 -10.69 0.73 14.08
C PHE A 126 -10.20 -0.25 15.15
N THR A 127 -9.01 -0.79 14.97
CA THR A 127 -8.46 -1.81 15.87
C THR A 127 -7.22 -1.35 16.63
N GLY A 128 -6.69 -0.17 16.32
CA GLY A 128 -5.57 0.43 17.04
C GLY A 128 -4.62 1.20 16.12
N SER A 129 -3.38 1.35 16.56
CA SER A 129 -2.31 2.02 15.81
C SER A 129 -1.65 1.07 14.79
N SER A 130 -1.23 1.62 13.64
CA SER A 130 -0.42 0.94 12.62
C SER A 130 0.95 0.47 13.14
N SER A 131 1.43 1.03 14.26
CA SER A 131 2.58 0.52 15.01
C SER A 131 2.46 -0.97 15.37
N ARG A 132 1.27 -1.58 15.35
CA ARG A 132 1.18 -3.04 15.55
C ARG A 132 1.77 -3.86 14.40
N LEU A 133 2.01 -3.26 13.25
CA LEU A 133 2.62 -3.91 12.10
C LEU A 133 4.14 -3.78 12.21
N GLN A 134 4.82 -4.86 12.59
CA GLN A 134 6.28 -4.89 12.78
C GLN A 134 7.03 -4.42 11.52
N ARG A 135 6.55 -4.79 10.34
CA ARG A 135 7.13 -4.38 9.04
C ARG A 135 7.04 -2.87 8.81
N TRP A 136 5.90 -2.27 9.17
CA TRP A 136 5.72 -0.82 9.08
C TRP A 136 6.64 -0.10 10.07
N GLN A 137 6.80 -0.61 11.29
CA GLN A 137 7.75 -0.04 12.25
C GLN A 137 9.19 -0.10 11.74
N ASP A 138 9.60 -1.25 11.19
CA ASP A 138 10.95 -1.43 10.62
C ASP A 138 11.21 -0.44 9.48
N LEU A 139 10.28 -0.37 8.51
CA LEU A 139 10.31 0.60 7.42
C LEU A 139 10.46 2.03 7.94
N MET A 140 9.61 2.43 8.90
CA MET A 140 9.66 3.79 9.47
C MET A 140 10.99 4.05 10.19
N SER A 141 11.56 3.05 10.86
CA SER A 141 12.88 3.16 11.48
C SER A 141 13.96 3.41 10.43
N ARG A 142 13.95 2.67 9.32
CA ARG A 142 14.92 2.85 8.22
C ARG A 142 14.78 4.20 7.53
N ILE A 143 13.56 4.66 7.29
CA ILE A 143 13.28 6.02 6.77
C ILE A 143 13.84 7.08 7.72
N SER A 144 13.63 6.94 9.04
CA SER A 144 14.09 7.92 10.03
C SER A 144 15.61 7.96 10.21
N ALA A 145 16.29 6.83 9.99
CA ALA A 145 17.74 6.73 10.09
C ALA A 145 18.47 7.38 8.90
N GLY A 146 17.75 7.68 7.80
CA GLY A 146 18.36 8.18 6.56
C GLY A 146 19.27 7.15 5.88
N ASN A 147 19.12 5.87 6.23
CA ASN A 147 19.90 4.80 5.62
C ASN A 147 19.40 4.56 4.19
N ILE A 148 20.30 4.75 3.23
CA ILE A 148 20.19 4.43 1.80
C ILE A 148 20.94 3.11 1.59
#